data_AF-A0A0E3QQ22-F1
#
_entry.id   AF-A0A0E3QQ22-F1
#
_cell.length_a   1.000
_cell.length_b   1.000
_cell.length_c   1.000
_cell.angle_alpha   90.00
_cell.angle_beta   90.00
_cell.angle_gamma   90.00
#
_symmetry.space_group_name_H-M   'P 1'
#
loop_
_entity.id
_entity.type
_entity.pdbx_description
1 polymer ?
#
loop_
_entity_poly.entity_id
_entity_poly.type
_entity_poly.pdbx_seq_one_letter_code
_entity_poly.pdbx_strand_id
1 'polypeptide(L)'
;MALPPLKDRSRGYEFAASEYNLIFRIENTGYVRYKDKEKGIFYLDPSPYYNDPRNQIYVVKSGEFPPKDKLVEVAVTETETFYGLKEQKLDPILVKYIIGWKNINPNKIRAKDLASTEEFLEFLSTPVKNPNFYNIEDFRYCLGMCAISAPQITDLEKGGVNTVALDTHRDRQKWAAFKRILGIVPQEFRRPSSKNFYKFLENNEEIYPLNSREVNLSYFDVTDVPIHLPIPLNMAFKTYGEYKKSFEEYLPIARAYMVNSLLFQPYVPEKVEKRMENAMYFILDEISSREDIPYYQDIGSVIPKLATSFARLNFKSWVTLNDLKTSTGLWSDVMDGSRHNVSELKKMSTNSLYRLPSEAEVLLKEITELDDAGIPLLLSTVRSNTKLFDFTFDNALRKLKVNGFIYFPSGEKIGLVHY
;
A
#
# COMPACT_ATOMS: atom_id res chain seq x y z
N MET A 1 5.34 19.95 -17.34
CA MET A 1 6.30 20.53 -16.37
C MET A 1 6.66 19.44 -15.38
N ALA A 2 7.93 19.24 -15.00
CA ALA A 2 8.25 18.24 -13.98
C ALA A 2 7.70 18.72 -12.63
N LEU A 3 6.90 17.88 -11.94
CA LEU A 3 6.45 18.23 -10.59
C LEU A 3 7.65 18.40 -9.67
N PRO A 4 7.57 19.33 -8.70
CA PRO A 4 8.65 19.49 -7.75
C PRO A 4 8.90 18.17 -7.00
N PRO A 5 10.16 17.91 -6.59
CA PRO A 5 10.49 16.78 -5.72
C PRO A 5 9.56 16.72 -4.51
N LEU A 6 9.29 15.53 -3.99
CA LEU A 6 8.39 15.34 -2.84
C LEU A 6 8.83 16.15 -1.60
N LYS A 7 10.13 16.45 -1.49
CA LYS A 7 10.73 17.26 -0.43
C LYS A 7 10.67 18.77 -0.67
N ASP A 8 10.33 19.20 -1.88
CA ASP A 8 10.20 20.60 -2.24
C ASP A 8 8.72 20.93 -2.45
N ARG A 9 8.14 21.65 -1.49
CA ARG A 9 6.76 22.11 -1.53
C ARG A 9 6.75 23.56 -1.13
N SER A 10 6.80 24.42 -2.14
CA SER A 10 6.87 25.86 -1.95
C SER A 10 5.49 26.51 -2.00
N ARG A 11 4.45 25.78 -2.45
CA ARG A 11 3.10 26.29 -2.62
C ARG A 11 2.11 25.54 -1.73
N GLY A 12 1.19 26.29 -1.12
CA GLY A 12 0.24 25.77 -0.11
C GLY A 12 -0.58 24.55 -0.58
N TYR A 13 -0.98 24.51 -1.86
CA TYR A 13 -1.81 23.43 -2.41
C TYR A 13 -1.05 22.12 -2.64
N GLU A 14 0.28 22.13 -2.53
CA GLU A 14 1.13 20.94 -2.70
C GLU A 14 1.21 20.12 -1.39
N PHE A 15 0.87 20.72 -0.25
CA PHE A 15 0.83 20.03 1.03
C PHE A 15 -0.38 19.11 1.13
N ALA A 16 -0.16 17.91 1.67
CA ALA A 16 -1.25 17.14 2.24
C ALA A 16 -1.90 17.94 3.38
N ALA A 17 -3.22 17.84 3.56
CA ALA A 17 -3.91 18.64 4.60
C ALA A 17 -3.38 18.37 6.01
N SER A 18 -2.99 17.12 6.29
CA SER A 18 -2.34 16.75 7.56
C SER A 18 -0.98 17.41 7.73
N GLU A 19 -0.19 17.53 6.66
CA GLU A 19 1.11 18.21 6.71
C GLU A 19 0.95 19.69 7.02
N TYR A 20 0.01 20.35 6.32
CA TYR A 20 -0.30 21.76 6.57
C TYR A 20 -0.71 22.00 8.03
N ASN A 21 -1.58 21.15 8.59
CA ASN A 21 -1.99 21.27 9.99
C ASN A 21 -0.82 21.09 10.96
N LEU A 22 0.05 20.09 10.74
CA LEU A 22 1.19 19.82 11.63
C LEU A 22 2.28 20.91 11.57
N ILE A 23 2.36 21.64 10.45
CA ILE A 23 3.30 22.76 10.33
C ILE A 23 2.71 24.03 10.98
N PHE A 24 1.45 24.36 10.69
CA PHE A 24 0.90 25.70 10.95
C PHE A 24 -0.14 25.80 12.07
N ARG A 25 -0.73 24.67 12.51
CA ARG A 25 -1.88 24.70 13.44
C ARG A 25 -1.70 23.85 14.69
N ILE A 26 -0.95 22.77 14.58
CA ILE A 26 -0.74 21.80 15.67
C ILE A 26 0.72 21.85 16.07
N GLU A 27 0.95 22.05 17.36
CA GLU A 27 2.30 22.03 17.93
C GLU A 27 2.63 20.67 18.54
N ASN A 28 3.93 20.40 18.68
CA ASN A 28 4.46 19.25 19.42
C ASN A 28 3.90 17.90 18.96
N THR A 29 3.50 17.81 17.70
CA THR A 29 2.94 16.61 17.08
C THR A 29 3.61 16.39 15.74
N GLY A 30 3.97 15.15 15.43
CA GLY A 30 4.55 14.79 14.13
C GLY A 30 5.15 13.39 14.10
N TYR A 31 5.75 13.05 12.97
CA TYR A 31 6.46 11.81 12.73
C TYR A 31 7.89 11.90 13.25
N VAL A 32 8.30 10.91 14.03
CA VAL A 32 9.61 10.90 14.69
C VAL A 32 10.72 10.60 13.68
N ARG A 33 11.64 11.55 13.50
CA ARG A 33 12.93 11.34 12.82
C ARG A 33 14.07 11.62 13.78
N TYR A 34 14.83 10.58 14.12
CA TYR A 34 15.98 10.71 15.00
C TYR A 34 17.12 11.49 14.36
N LYS A 35 17.68 12.43 15.12
CA LYS A 35 19.01 13.01 14.88
C LYS A 35 20.08 12.14 15.56
N ASP A 36 19.81 11.78 16.81
CA ASP A 36 20.65 10.92 17.64
C ASP A 36 19.73 10.07 18.53
N LYS A 37 19.61 8.78 18.22
CA LYS A 37 18.72 7.87 18.94
C LYS A 37 19.22 7.59 20.35
N GLU A 38 20.54 7.51 20.55
CA GLU A 38 21.13 7.17 21.85
C GLU A 38 20.93 8.31 22.85
N LYS A 39 21.02 9.55 22.37
CA LYS A 39 20.80 10.75 23.18
C LYS A 39 19.33 11.20 23.25
N GLY A 40 18.41 10.46 22.64
CA GLY A 40 16.99 10.83 22.60
C GLY A 40 16.71 12.16 21.89
N ILE A 41 17.51 12.53 20.88
CA ILE A 41 17.37 13.77 20.12
C ILE A 41 16.68 13.48 18.78
N PHE A 42 15.54 14.12 18.53
CA PHE A 42 14.72 13.86 17.36
C PHE A 42 13.98 15.10 16.84
N TYR A 43 13.41 14.97 15.64
CA TYR A 43 12.53 15.92 14.98
C TYR A 43 11.11 15.35 14.93
N LEU A 44 10.12 16.23 14.90
CA LEU A 44 8.72 15.90 14.60
C LEU A 44 8.37 16.42 13.22
N ASP A 45 8.52 15.57 12.21
CA ASP A 45 8.24 15.90 10.81
C ASP A 45 6.73 15.83 10.53
N PRO A 46 6.16 16.68 9.65
CA PRO A 46 4.74 16.65 9.32
C PRO A 46 4.30 15.39 8.55
N SER A 47 5.24 14.70 7.89
CA SER A 47 5.00 13.37 7.32
C SER A 47 6.32 12.60 7.24
N PRO A 48 6.30 11.27 7.00
CA PRO A 48 7.51 10.52 6.69
C PRO A 48 8.22 10.96 5.40
N TYR A 49 7.60 11.87 4.62
CA TYR A 49 8.04 12.26 3.29
C TYR A 49 8.56 13.71 3.23
N TYR A 50 8.38 14.49 4.30
CA TYR A 50 8.72 15.90 4.33
C TYR A 50 9.22 16.32 5.70
N ASN A 51 10.38 16.96 5.71
CA ASN A 51 11.00 17.41 6.95
C ASN A 51 10.29 18.66 7.49
N ASP A 52 10.19 18.79 8.81
CA ASP A 52 9.69 20.02 9.42
C ASP A 52 10.57 21.22 9.00
N PRO A 53 9.99 22.29 8.40
CA PRO A 53 10.75 23.48 8.03
C PRO A 53 11.13 24.35 9.24
N ARG A 54 10.52 24.11 10.41
CA ARG A 54 10.82 24.86 11.63
C ARG A 54 12.16 24.41 12.22
N ASN A 55 12.99 25.36 12.64
CA ASN A 55 14.28 25.08 13.25
C ASN A 55 14.13 24.69 14.73
N GLN A 56 13.62 23.48 14.97
CA GLN A 56 13.35 22.97 16.31
C GLN A 56 13.81 21.51 16.45
N ILE A 57 14.25 21.14 17.65
CA ILE A 57 14.59 19.77 18.03
C ILE A 57 13.90 19.41 19.35
N TYR A 58 13.64 18.12 19.52
CA TYR A 58 13.07 17.56 20.73
C TYR A 58 14.10 16.66 21.42
N VAL A 59 14.18 16.76 22.75
CA VAL A 59 15.12 16.01 23.58
C VAL A 59 14.34 15.29 24.68
N VAL A 60 14.52 13.97 24.79
CA VAL A 60 13.92 13.20 25.90
C VAL A 60 14.70 13.48 27.19
N LYS A 61 14.06 14.16 28.15
CA LYS A 61 14.63 14.41 29.49
C LYS A 61 14.47 13.18 30.39
N SER A 62 13.34 12.49 30.26
CA SER A 62 13.01 11.28 31.00
C SER A 62 11.94 10.47 30.25
N GLY A 63 11.90 9.16 30.48
CA GLY A 63 10.89 8.25 29.91
C GLY A 63 11.35 7.53 28.65
N GLU A 64 10.40 6.88 27.97
CA GLU A 64 10.68 6.07 26.79
C GLU A 64 10.91 6.90 25.53
N PHE A 65 11.82 6.44 24.69
CA PHE A 65 12.11 7.06 23.41
C PHE A 65 10.99 6.79 22.40
N PRO A 66 10.44 7.83 21.74
CA PRO A 66 9.32 7.63 20.84
C PRO A 66 9.72 6.80 19.61
N PRO A 67 8.87 5.90 19.13
CA PRO A 67 9.23 5.01 18.02
C PRO A 67 9.48 5.80 16.73
N LYS A 68 10.57 5.47 16.03
CA LYS A 68 10.91 6.08 14.73
C LYS A 68 9.75 5.88 13.74
N ASP A 69 9.50 6.89 12.92
CA ASP A 69 8.50 6.87 11.84
C ASP A 69 7.05 6.69 12.30
N LYS A 70 6.75 6.93 13.58
CA LYS A 70 5.38 6.94 14.12
C LYS A 70 4.92 8.36 14.40
N LEU A 71 3.63 8.59 14.21
CA LEU A 71 2.97 9.86 14.53
C LEU A 71 2.70 9.93 16.04
N VAL A 72 3.33 10.90 16.69
CA VAL A 72 3.23 11.09 18.14
C VAL A 72 2.89 12.54 18.49
N GLU A 73 2.24 12.73 19.63
CA GLU A 73 2.13 14.01 20.33
C GLU A 73 3.02 13.92 21.58
N VAL A 74 3.87 14.93 21.80
CA VAL A 74 4.85 14.95 22.89
C VAL A 74 4.48 15.96 23.96
N ALA A 75 4.74 15.61 25.22
CA ALA A 75 4.55 16.49 26.37
C ALA A 75 5.83 17.28 26.65
N VAL A 76 5.85 18.54 26.19
CA VAL A 76 6.97 19.48 26.38
C VAL A 76 6.89 20.12 27.76
N THR A 77 8.00 20.13 28.50
CA THR A 77 8.09 20.80 29.81
C THR A 77 8.90 22.09 29.76
N GLU A 78 9.97 22.10 28.97
CA GLU A 78 10.92 23.21 28.89
C GLU A 78 11.22 23.49 27.42
N THR A 79 11.38 24.76 27.08
CA THR A 79 11.82 25.19 25.75
C THR A 79 12.93 26.20 25.92
N GLU A 80 14.08 25.92 25.31
CA GLU A 80 15.26 26.77 25.31
C GLU A 80 15.59 27.19 23.88
N THR A 81 16.09 28.41 23.71
CA THR A 81 16.60 28.88 22.42
C THR A 81 18.11 28.85 22.44
N PHE A 82 18.69 28.04 21.57
CA PHE A 82 20.13 28.03 21.33
C PHE A 82 20.42 28.74 20.02
N TYR A 83 21.57 29.41 19.93
CA TYR A 83 22.00 30.02 18.68
C TYR A 83 23.09 29.17 18.04
N GLY A 84 22.79 28.58 16.89
CA GLY A 84 23.77 27.88 16.07
C GLY A 84 24.45 28.84 15.11
N LEU A 85 25.76 28.73 14.95
CA LEU A 85 26.50 29.42 13.89
C LEU A 85 26.44 28.56 12.63
N LYS A 86 25.73 29.03 11.60
CA LYS A 86 25.67 28.37 10.29
C LYS A 86 25.95 29.42 9.22
N GLU A 87 26.96 29.17 8.39
CA GLU A 87 27.34 30.08 7.28
C GLU A 87 27.50 31.55 7.72
N GLN A 88 28.11 31.80 8.89
CA GLN A 88 28.31 33.13 9.49
C GLN A 88 27.02 33.87 9.90
N LYS A 89 25.87 33.19 9.94
CA LYS A 89 24.62 33.70 10.54
C LYS A 89 24.29 32.93 11.82
N LEU A 90 23.79 33.66 12.82
CA LEU A 90 23.24 33.09 14.06
C LEU A 90 21.78 32.69 13.80
N ASP A 91 21.54 31.39 13.63
CA ASP A 91 20.19 30.87 13.46
C ASP A 91 19.67 30.33 14.81
N PRO A 92 18.52 30.82 15.32
CA PRO A 92 17.94 30.31 16.55
C PRO A 92 17.40 28.90 16.32
N ILE A 93 17.79 27.96 17.19
CA ILE A 93 17.30 26.59 17.27
C ILE A 93 16.49 26.48 18.55
N LEU A 94 15.21 26.13 18.43
CA LEU A 94 14.36 25.84 19.58
C LEU A 94 14.59 24.40 20.05
N VAL A 95 15.03 24.23 21.28
CA VAL A 95 15.23 22.93 21.94
C VAL A 95 14.08 22.71 22.90
N LYS A 96 13.24 21.73 22.60
CA LYS A 96 12.07 21.36 23.43
C LYS A 96 12.37 20.08 24.20
N TYR A 97 12.38 20.16 25.52
CA TYR A 97 12.57 19.00 26.38
C TYR A 97 11.24 18.34 26.69
N ILE A 98 11.18 17.01 26.55
CA ILE A 98 9.96 16.23 26.74
C ILE A 98 10.12 15.21 27.87
N ILE A 99 8.99 14.91 28.53
CA ILE A 99 8.91 13.90 29.60
C ILE A 99 8.04 12.70 29.22
N GLY A 100 7.41 12.73 28.04
CA GLY A 100 6.53 11.67 27.57
C GLY A 100 5.92 11.97 26.21
N TRP A 101 5.25 10.96 25.65
CA TRP A 101 4.60 11.03 24.35
C TRP A 101 3.44 10.03 24.28
N LYS A 102 2.56 10.20 23.30
CA LYS A 102 1.49 9.25 22.99
C LYS A 102 1.30 9.11 21.49
N ASN A 103 0.90 7.91 21.04
CA ASN A 103 0.51 7.70 19.65
C ASN A 103 -0.75 8.50 19.32
N ILE A 104 -0.78 9.09 18.12
CA ILE A 104 -1.94 9.82 17.62
C ILE A 104 -2.49 9.12 16.38
N ASN A 105 -3.82 9.00 16.35
CA ASN A 105 -4.51 8.60 15.14
C ASN A 105 -4.46 9.76 14.13
N PRO A 106 -4.00 9.53 12.88
CA PRO A 106 -3.98 10.56 11.84
C PRO A 106 -5.34 11.26 11.62
N ASN A 107 -6.47 10.61 11.91
CA ASN A 107 -7.79 11.25 11.85
C ASN A 107 -7.96 12.43 12.82
N LYS A 108 -7.20 12.51 13.90
CA LYS A 108 -7.24 13.65 14.84
C LYS A 108 -6.55 14.91 14.28
N ILE A 109 -5.63 14.74 13.34
CA ILE A 109 -4.86 15.84 12.73
C ILE A 109 -5.34 16.15 11.31
N ARG A 110 -6.22 15.31 10.77
CA ARG A 110 -6.76 15.48 9.42
C ARG A 110 -7.65 16.73 9.37
N ALA A 111 -7.28 17.69 8.51
CA ALA A 111 -8.19 18.72 8.04
C ALA A 111 -8.94 18.24 6.80
N LYS A 112 -9.96 19.01 6.39
CA LYS A 112 -10.60 18.83 5.10
C LYS A 112 -9.52 18.96 4.00
N ASP A 113 -9.34 17.87 3.24
CA ASP A 113 -8.47 17.85 2.07
C ASP A 113 -8.97 18.80 0.99
N LEU A 114 -8.07 19.23 0.11
CA LEU A 114 -8.42 20.05 -1.06
C LEU A 114 -9.24 19.27 -2.10
N ALA A 115 -9.16 17.94 -2.07
CA ALA A 115 -9.97 17.04 -2.88
C ALA A 115 -10.67 16.01 -1.99
N SER A 116 -11.92 15.72 -2.33
CA SER A 116 -12.68 14.56 -1.87
C SER A 116 -12.17 13.27 -2.50
N THR A 117 -12.64 12.13 -1.97
CA THR A 117 -12.35 10.81 -2.56
C THR A 117 -12.90 10.74 -3.98
N GLU A 118 -14.10 11.26 -4.20
CA GLU A 118 -14.76 11.32 -5.49
C GLU A 118 -13.95 12.15 -6.50
N GLU A 119 -13.53 13.37 -6.14
CA GLU A 119 -12.71 14.21 -7.02
C GLU A 119 -11.36 13.57 -7.37
N PHE A 120 -10.73 12.87 -6.41
CA PHE A 120 -9.51 12.11 -6.66
C PHE A 120 -9.74 10.96 -7.66
N LEU A 121 -10.81 10.21 -7.48
CA LEU A 121 -11.19 9.11 -8.37
C LEU A 121 -11.57 9.60 -9.78
N GLU A 122 -12.32 10.70 -9.87
CA GLU A 122 -12.64 11.36 -11.13
C GLU A 122 -11.38 11.79 -11.87
N PHE A 123 -10.43 12.43 -11.16
CA PHE A 123 -9.14 12.82 -11.72
C PHE A 123 -8.41 11.63 -12.35
N LEU A 124 -8.33 10.49 -11.67
CA LEU A 124 -7.65 9.29 -12.18
C LEU A 124 -8.26 8.77 -13.50
N SER A 125 -9.57 8.94 -13.67
CA SER A 125 -10.28 8.55 -14.89
C SER A 125 -10.27 9.59 -16.01
N THR A 126 -9.72 10.79 -15.78
CA THR A 126 -9.68 11.89 -16.77
C THR A 126 -9.24 11.45 -18.17
N PRO A 127 -8.23 10.57 -18.32
CA PRO A 127 -7.75 10.13 -19.64
C PRO A 127 -8.66 9.15 -20.37
N VAL A 128 -9.74 8.65 -19.77
CA VAL A 128 -10.66 7.68 -20.39
C VAL A 128 -11.66 8.41 -21.31
N LYS A 129 -11.91 7.86 -22.50
CA LYS A 129 -12.98 8.29 -23.42
C LYS A 129 -14.24 7.47 -23.17
N ASN A 130 -15.40 8.13 -23.16
CA ASN A 130 -16.74 7.54 -23.07
C ASN A 130 -16.85 6.40 -22.04
N PRO A 131 -17.06 6.73 -20.76
CA PRO A 131 -17.11 5.75 -19.66
C PRO A 131 -18.29 4.75 -19.73
N ASN A 132 -19.16 4.82 -20.74
CA ASN A 132 -20.41 4.06 -20.81
C ASN A 132 -20.25 2.58 -21.18
N PHE A 133 -19.04 2.11 -21.54
CA PHE A 133 -18.82 0.74 -22.03
C PHE A 133 -18.31 -0.24 -20.95
N TYR A 134 -17.92 0.28 -19.78
CA TYR A 134 -17.40 -0.47 -18.63
C TYR A 134 -17.88 0.21 -17.35
N ASN A 135 -18.00 -0.48 -16.21
CA ASN A 135 -18.31 0.20 -14.95
C ASN A 135 -17.14 1.12 -14.57
N ILE A 136 -17.25 2.39 -14.96
CA ILE A 136 -16.20 3.39 -14.76
C ILE A 136 -15.87 3.58 -13.29
N GLU A 137 -16.85 3.39 -12.41
CA GLU A 137 -16.66 3.47 -10.97
C GLU A 137 -15.70 2.38 -10.49
N ASP A 138 -15.88 1.14 -10.93
CA ASP A 138 -14.98 0.05 -10.57
C ASP A 138 -13.56 0.33 -11.07
N PHE A 139 -13.43 0.81 -12.31
CA PHE A 139 -12.14 1.20 -12.86
C PHE A 139 -11.47 2.31 -12.05
N ARG A 140 -12.23 3.33 -11.64
CA ARG A 140 -11.76 4.43 -10.79
C ARG A 140 -11.26 3.91 -9.46
N TYR A 141 -12.04 3.09 -8.77
CA TYR A 141 -11.64 2.50 -7.49
C TYR A 141 -10.39 1.63 -7.63
N CYS A 142 -10.28 0.86 -8.71
CA CYS A 142 -9.09 0.05 -8.97
C CYS A 142 -7.83 0.89 -9.15
N LEU A 143 -7.92 1.99 -9.92
CA LEU A 143 -6.83 2.95 -10.04
C LEU A 143 -6.50 3.62 -8.69
N GLY A 144 -7.53 3.95 -7.91
CA GLY A 144 -7.37 4.53 -6.58
C GLY A 144 -6.62 3.62 -5.61
N MET A 145 -7.01 2.34 -5.52
CA MET A 145 -6.33 1.33 -4.69
C MET A 145 -4.90 1.07 -5.18
N CYS A 146 -4.70 0.99 -6.51
CA CYS A 146 -3.37 0.85 -7.11
C CYS A 146 -2.45 2.02 -6.77
N ALA A 147 -2.99 3.25 -6.72
CA ALA A 147 -2.22 4.44 -6.37
C ALA A 147 -1.92 4.51 -4.87
N ILE A 148 -2.90 4.24 -4.02
CA ILE A 148 -2.81 4.50 -2.56
C ILE A 148 -2.19 3.33 -1.80
N SER A 149 -2.01 2.17 -2.44
CA SER A 149 -1.31 1.01 -1.87
C SER A 149 -2.06 0.41 -0.66
N ALA A 150 -1.64 -0.80 -0.26
CA ALA A 150 -2.10 -1.43 0.97
C ALA A 150 -1.04 -1.27 2.07
N PRO A 151 -1.42 -1.00 3.33
CA PRO A 151 -0.49 -1.04 4.46
C PRO A 151 0.18 -2.40 4.61
N GLN A 152 1.36 -2.40 5.23
CA GLN A 152 1.92 -3.61 5.79
C GLN A 152 1.12 -4.01 7.04
N ILE A 153 0.35 -5.10 6.95
CA ILE A 153 -0.52 -5.58 8.04
C ILE A 153 0.25 -6.42 9.05
N THR A 154 1.23 -7.20 8.57
CA THR A 154 2.09 -8.05 9.39
C THR A 154 3.56 -7.86 9.00
N ASP A 155 4.49 -8.25 9.87
CA ASP A 155 5.91 -8.23 9.54
C ASP A 155 6.31 -9.38 8.57
N LEU A 156 5.40 -10.33 8.34
CA LEU A 156 5.62 -11.51 7.51
C LEU A 156 5.57 -11.22 6.01
N GLU A 157 4.82 -10.19 5.61
CA GLU A 157 4.73 -9.78 4.22
C GLU A 157 4.84 -8.27 4.06
N LYS A 158 5.25 -7.84 2.86
CA LYS A 158 5.19 -6.42 2.49
C LYS A 158 3.73 -6.06 2.19
N GLY A 159 3.35 -4.82 2.51
CA GLY A 159 2.14 -4.21 1.97
C GLY A 159 2.26 -3.93 0.47
N GLY A 160 1.32 -3.15 -0.06
CA GLY A 160 1.22 -2.83 -1.48
C GLY A 160 0.26 -3.72 -2.25
N VAL A 161 -0.09 -3.27 -3.45
CA VAL A 161 -1.01 -3.94 -4.36
C VAL A 161 -0.29 -4.19 -5.67
N ASN A 162 -0.08 -5.47 -6.02
CA ASN A 162 0.36 -5.84 -7.36
C ASN A 162 -0.82 -5.79 -8.32
N THR A 163 -0.65 -5.10 -9.44
CA THR A 163 -1.67 -4.92 -10.46
C THR A 163 -1.20 -5.40 -11.81
N VAL A 164 -2.12 -5.91 -12.62
CA VAL A 164 -1.86 -6.20 -14.04
C VAL A 164 -2.79 -5.35 -14.88
N ALA A 165 -2.21 -4.49 -15.72
CA ALA A 165 -2.92 -3.80 -16.76
C ALA A 165 -3.08 -4.76 -17.95
N LEU A 166 -4.34 -5.13 -18.25
CA LEU A 166 -4.68 -6.10 -19.28
C LEU A 166 -5.19 -5.39 -20.53
N ASP A 167 -4.60 -5.69 -21.67
CA ASP A 167 -5.08 -5.23 -22.97
C ASP A 167 -5.01 -6.35 -24.01
N THR A 168 -6.14 -6.63 -24.66
CA THR A 168 -6.23 -7.70 -25.67
C THR A 168 -5.19 -7.51 -26.79
N HIS A 169 -4.85 -6.26 -27.13
CA HIS A 169 -4.02 -5.90 -28.28
C HIS A 169 -2.59 -5.48 -27.92
N ARG A 170 -2.21 -5.49 -26.63
CA ARG A 170 -0.92 -4.95 -26.14
C ARG A 170 -0.65 -3.52 -26.62
N ASP A 171 -1.68 -2.68 -26.67
CA ASP A 171 -1.55 -1.31 -27.12
C ASP A 171 -0.68 -0.49 -26.15
N ARG A 172 0.55 -0.19 -26.60
CA ARG A 172 1.52 0.61 -25.85
C ARG A 172 1.02 2.03 -25.55
N GLN A 173 0.07 2.57 -26.33
CA GLN A 173 -0.53 3.87 -26.04
C GLN A 173 -1.41 3.82 -24.80
N LYS A 174 -2.20 2.76 -24.63
CA LYS A 174 -3.00 2.53 -23.42
C LYS A 174 -2.11 2.32 -22.20
N TRP A 175 -1.02 1.57 -22.36
CA TRP A 175 -0.02 1.45 -21.30
C TRP A 175 0.63 2.79 -20.93
N ALA A 176 0.96 3.62 -21.92
CA ALA A 176 1.47 4.96 -21.68
C ALA A 176 0.43 5.86 -20.97
N ALA A 177 -0.85 5.73 -21.30
CA ALA A 177 -1.94 6.43 -20.62
C ALA A 177 -2.06 5.98 -19.16
N PHE A 178 -2.04 4.67 -18.89
CA PHE A 178 -2.03 4.12 -17.54
C PHE A 178 -0.85 4.63 -16.70
N LYS A 179 0.38 4.57 -17.23
CA LYS A 179 1.57 5.12 -16.57
C LYS A 179 1.44 6.61 -16.29
N ARG A 180 0.74 7.35 -17.16
CA ARG A 180 0.49 8.78 -16.97
C ARG A 180 -0.52 9.05 -15.86
N ILE A 181 -1.60 8.27 -15.78
CA ILE A 181 -2.57 8.32 -14.66
C ILE A 181 -1.83 8.14 -13.34
N LEU A 182 -1.02 7.08 -13.24
CA LEU A 182 -0.17 6.82 -12.07
C LEU A 182 1.08 7.71 -11.99
N GLY A 183 1.13 8.78 -12.79
CA GLY A 183 2.10 9.86 -12.67
C GLY A 183 1.92 10.70 -11.40
N ILE A 184 0.78 10.55 -10.70
CA ILE A 184 0.58 11.09 -9.35
C ILE A 184 1.64 10.58 -8.37
N VAL A 185 2.10 9.33 -8.55
CA VAL A 185 3.12 8.70 -7.72
C VAL A 185 4.43 9.48 -7.85
N PRO A 186 4.98 10.00 -6.73
CA PRO A 186 6.25 10.71 -6.73
C PRO A 186 7.41 9.86 -7.28
N GLN A 187 8.38 10.50 -7.93
CA GLN A 187 9.54 9.79 -8.49
C GLN A 187 10.41 9.16 -7.40
N GLU A 188 10.42 9.77 -6.22
CA GLU A 188 11.11 9.27 -5.02
C GLU A 188 10.59 7.89 -4.61
N PHE A 189 9.31 7.61 -4.86
CA PHE A 189 8.71 6.32 -4.56
C PHE A 189 9.09 5.22 -5.56
N ARG A 190 9.76 5.57 -6.67
CA ARG A 190 10.31 4.60 -7.63
C ARG A 190 11.73 4.17 -7.30
N ARG A 191 12.32 4.68 -6.22
CA ARG A 191 13.66 4.29 -5.75
C ARG A 191 13.54 3.07 -4.84
N PRO A 192 14.37 2.03 -4.98
CA PRO A 192 14.34 0.83 -4.12
C PRO A 192 14.51 1.11 -2.61
N SER A 193 15.05 2.28 -2.26
CA SER A 193 15.16 2.74 -0.87
C SER A 193 13.88 3.33 -0.29
N SER A 194 12.83 3.52 -1.10
CA SER A 194 11.56 4.09 -0.65
C SER A 194 10.81 3.11 0.25
N LYS A 195 10.15 3.63 1.29
CA LYS A 195 9.25 2.83 2.13
C LYS A 195 8.00 2.37 1.37
N ASN A 196 7.50 3.18 0.44
CA ASN A 196 6.43 2.84 -0.49
C ASN A 196 7.06 2.79 -1.88
N PHE A 197 7.39 1.59 -2.34
CA PHE A 197 8.06 1.38 -3.61
C PHE A 197 7.04 1.13 -4.71
N TYR A 198 7.22 1.77 -5.86
CA TYR A 198 6.37 1.60 -7.04
C TYR A 198 7.21 1.32 -8.27
N LYS A 199 6.84 0.32 -9.07
CA LYS A 199 7.53 0.00 -10.33
C LYS A 199 6.54 -0.43 -11.41
N PHE A 200 6.80 0.02 -12.63
CA PHE A 200 6.14 -0.44 -13.85
C PHE A 200 6.98 -1.54 -14.50
N LEU A 201 6.36 -2.64 -14.88
CA LEU A 201 7.03 -3.83 -15.40
C LEU A 201 6.34 -4.31 -16.68
N GLU A 202 7.15 -4.79 -17.62
CA GLU A 202 6.69 -5.41 -18.88
C GLU A 202 7.19 -6.86 -19.00
N ASN A 203 7.74 -7.40 -17.91
CA ASN A 203 8.28 -8.75 -17.77
C ASN A 203 8.06 -9.27 -16.34
N ASN A 204 8.36 -10.55 -16.11
CA ASN A 204 8.23 -11.23 -14.81
C ASN A 204 9.48 -11.06 -13.91
N GLU A 205 10.10 -9.88 -13.92
CA GLU A 205 11.25 -9.57 -13.07
C GLU A 205 10.91 -9.75 -11.58
N GLU A 206 11.74 -10.49 -10.84
CA GLU A 206 11.61 -10.60 -9.39
C GLU A 206 12.12 -9.34 -8.70
N ILE A 207 11.23 -8.69 -7.94
CA ILE A 207 11.51 -7.42 -7.27
C ILE A 207 11.33 -7.57 -5.76
N TYR A 208 12.41 -7.39 -5.01
CA TYR A 208 12.40 -7.50 -3.56
C TYR A 208 13.21 -6.37 -2.88
N PRO A 209 12.66 -5.14 -2.80
CA PRO A 209 13.34 -4.04 -2.15
C PRO A 209 13.36 -4.24 -0.62
N LEU A 210 14.55 -4.47 -0.07
CA LEU A 210 14.75 -4.83 1.35
C LEU A 210 14.15 -3.82 2.33
N ASN A 211 14.34 -2.53 2.04
CA ASN A 211 13.97 -1.42 2.94
C ASN A 211 12.52 -0.93 2.78
N SER A 212 11.79 -1.45 1.79
CA SER A 212 10.41 -1.05 1.56
C SER A 212 9.48 -1.76 2.53
N ARG A 213 8.44 -1.07 3.01
CA ARG A 213 7.32 -1.67 3.75
C ARG A 213 6.17 -2.04 2.82
N GLU A 214 5.97 -1.24 1.78
CA GLU A 214 4.92 -1.42 0.79
C GLU A 214 5.55 -1.49 -0.61
N VAL A 215 5.16 -2.48 -1.40
CA VAL A 215 5.69 -2.76 -2.73
C VAL A 215 4.52 -2.86 -3.72
N ASN A 216 4.43 -1.90 -4.63
CA ASN A 216 3.37 -1.79 -5.63
C ASN A 216 3.97 -2.03 -7.01
N LEU A 217 3.68 -3.19 -7.59
CA LEU A 217 4.18 -3.57 -8.91
C LEU A 217 3.02 -3.55 -9.90
N SER A 218 3.17 -2.76 -10.96
CA SER A 218 2.18 -2.67 -12.04
C SER A 218 2.76 -3.29 -13.29
N TYR A 219 2.21 -4.44 -13.67
CA TYR A 219 2.62 -5.20 -14.83
C TYR A 219 1.75 -4.87 -16.05
N PHE A 220 2.33 -4.90 -17.25
CA PHE A 220 1.57 -4.79 -18.50
C PHE A 220 1.53 -6.14 -19.21
N ASP A 221 0.35 -6.77 -19.24
CA ASP A 221 0.11 -8.08 -19.87
C ASP A 221 1.10 -9.20 -19.46
N VAL A 222 1.59 -9.16 -18.21
CA VAL A 222 2.35 -10.24 -17.56
C VAL A 222 1.41 -10.93 -16.58
N THR A 223 1.03 -12.17 -16.90
CA THR A 223 -0.07 -12.89 -16.24
C THR A 223 0.38 -14.07 -15.38
N ASP A 224 1.67 -14.42 -15.41
CA ASP A 224 2.31 -15.53 -14.70
C ASP A 224 2.89 -15.15 -13.33
N VAL A 225 2.63 -13.93 -12.86
CA VAL A 225 3.09 -13.40 -11.57
C VAL A 225 1.91 -13.22 -10.60
N PRO A 226 2.13 -13.28 -9.27
CA PRO A 226 1.05 -13.07 -8.30
C PRO A 226 0.47 -11.65 -8.36
N ILE A 227 -0.78 -11.55 -8.80
CA ILE A 227 -1.55 -10.31 -8.95
C ILE A 227 -2.64 -10.24 -7.88
N HIS A 228 -2.93 -9.03 -7.39
CA HIS A 228 -4.06 -8.79 -6.49
C HIS A 228 -5.23 -8.12 -7.21
N LEU A 229 -4.95 -7.27 -8.20
CA LEU A 229 -5.96 -6.46 -8.86
C LEU A 229 -5.71 -6.38 -10.38
N PRO A 230 -6.61 -6.92 -11.20
CA PRO A 230 -6.54 -6.71 -12.64
C PRO A 230 -7.17 -5.36 -13.01
N ILE A 231 -6.55 -4.66 -13.96
CA ILE A 231 -7.03 -3.38 -14.48
C ILE A 231 -7.22 -3.55 -15.99
N PRO A 232 -8.44 -3.85 -16.44
CA PRO A 232 -8.72 -3.96 -17.87
C PRO A 232 -8.61 -2.60 -18.56
N LEU A 233 -7.85 -2.55 -19.66
CA LEU A 233 -7.68 -1.36 -20.49
C LEU A 233 -8.53 -1.39 -21.77
N ASN A 234 -9.62 -2.18 -21.79
CA ASN A 234 -10.53 -2.31 -22.93
C ASN A 234 -11.51 -1.14 -23.06
N MET A 235 -10.96 0.06 -22.93
CA MET A 235 -11.63 1.35 -23.13
C MET A 235 -10.75 2.24 -24.01
N ALA A 236 -11.38 3.20 -24.67
CA ALA A 236 -10.66 4.18 -25.45
C ALA A 236 -10.02 5.21 -24.51
N PHE A 237 -8.82 5.68 -24.85
CA PHE A 237 -8.12 6.73 -24.10
C PHE A 237 -8.03 8.02 -24.92
N LYS A 238 -8.11 9.15 -24.24
CA LYS A 238 -7.80 10.49 -24.76
C LYS A 238 -6.32 10.55 -25.09
N THR A 239 -5.99 11.22 -26.18
CA THR A 239 -4.62 11.65 -26.45
C THR A 239 -4.20 12.63 -25.37
N TYR A 240 -2.89 12.73 -25.09
CA TYR A 240 -2.42 13.61 -24.01
C TYR A 240 -2.87 15.06 -24.20
N GLY A 241 -2.85 15.56 -25.45
CA GLY A 241 -3.24 16.94 -25.76
C GLY A 241 -4.68 17.28 -25.35
N GLU A 242 -5.60 16.31 -25.42
CA GLU A 242 -7.03 16.52 -25.10
C GLU A 242 -7.28 16.83 -23.62
N TYR A 243 -6.39 16.41 -22.72
CA TYR A 243 -6.60 16.55 -21.28
C TYR A 243 -5.39 17.09 -20.51
N LYS A 244 -4.31 17.45 -21.21
CA LYS A 244 -3.04 17.89 -20.61
C LYS A 244 -3.22 19.03 -19.61
N LYS A 245 -3.98 20.07 -19.99
CA LYS A 245 -4.11 21.28 -19.17
C LYS A 245 -4.78 20.97 -17.83
N SER A 246 -5.96 20.35 -17.85
CA SER A 246 -6.66 19.96 -16.63
C SER A 246 -5.84 18.95 -15.82
N PHE A 247 -5.19 18.00 -16.48
CA PHE A 247 -4.34 17.05 -15.77
C PHE A 247 -3.19 17.72 -15.04
N GLU A 248 -2.40 18.55 -15.72
CA GLU A 248 -1.25 19.24 -15.11
C GLU A 248 -1.67 20.21 -13.99
N GLU A 249 -2.85 20.82 -14.08
CA GLU A 249 -3.41 21.71 -13.05
C GLU A 249 -3.84 20.95 -11.77
N TYR A 250 -4.52 19.81 -11.92
CA TYR A 250 -5.05 19.04 -10.78
C TYR A 250 -4.07 18.00 -10.19
N LEU A 251 -3.03 17.64 -10.95
CA LEU A 251 -2.05 16.64 -10.57
C LEU A 251 -1.38 16.89 -9.19
N PRO A 252 -1.00 18.12 -8.79
CA PRO A 252 -0.48 18.38 -7.46
C PRO A 252 -1.49 18.07 -6.34
N ILE A 253 -2.78 18.37 -6.56
CA ILE A 253 -3.86 18.13 -5.60
C ILE A 253 -4.09 16.63 -5.44
N ALA A 254 -4.15 15.90 -6.57
CA ALA A 254 -4.29 14.44 -6.55
C ALA A 254 -3.08 13.75 -5.87
N ARG A 255 -1.86 14.27 -6.10
CA ARG A 255 -0.66 13.80 -5.39
C ARG A 255 -0.75 14.09 -3.89
N ALA A 256 -1.18 15.29 -3.48
CA ALA A 256 -1.35 15.62 -2.07
C ALA A 256 -2.37 14.69 -1.39
N TYR A 257 -3.47 14.37 -2.06
CA TYR A 257 -4.46 13.39 -1.60
C TYR A 257 -3.84 11.99 -1.39
N MET A 258 -3.10 11.49 -2.39
CA MET A 258 -2.40 10.20 -2.31
C MET A 258 -1.40 10.18 -1.14
N VAL A 259 -0.57 11.23 -1.00
CA VAL A 259 0.40 11.35 0.09
C VAL A 259 -0.30 11.39 1.45
N ASN A 260 -1.42 12.12 1.57
CA ASN A 260 -2.20 12.15 2.81
C ASN A 260 -2.79 10.77 3.14
N SER A 261 -3.28 10.05 2.13
CA SER A 261 -3.85 8.70 2.29
C SER A 261 -2.82 7.71 2.82
N LEU A 262 -1.56 7.80 2.38
CA LEU A 262 -0.47 6.95 2.86
C LEU A 262 -0.10 7.15 4.33
N LEU A 263 -0.56 8.23 4.97
CA LEU A 263 -0.42 8.43 6.42
C LEU A 263 -1.31 7.48 7.22
N PHE A 264 -2.32 6.89 6.58
CA PHE A 264 -3.27 5.98 7.19
C PHE A 264 -2.80 4.54 7.06
N GLN A 265 -2.82 3.82 8.18
CA GLN A 265 -2.42 2.42 8.28
C GLN A 265 -3.61 1.65 8.87
N PRO A 266 -4.69 1.42 8.10
CA PRO A 266 -5.87 0.75 8.62
C PRO A 266 -5.55 -0.67 9.08
N TYR A 267 -5.92 -0.99 10.32
CA TYR A 267 -5.82 -2.36 10.83
C TYR A 267 -7.10 -3.14 10.53
N VAL A 268 -7.00 -4.48 10.57
CA VAL A 268 -8.15 -5.38 10.45
C VAL A 268 -8.61 -5.77 11.85
N PRO A 269 -9.83 -5.40 12.28
CA PRO A 269 -10.36 -5.88 13.56
C PRO A 269 -10.69 -7.38 13.49
N GLU A 270 -10.54 -8.10 14.61
CA GLU A 270 -10.84 -9.56 14.72
C GLU A 270 -12.23 -9.95 14.18
N LYS A 271 -13.25 -9.10 14.42
CA LYS A 271 -14.61 -9.33 13.89
C LYS A 271 -14.69 -9.35 12.35
N VAL A 272 -13.74 -8.69 11.69
CA VAL A 272 -13.62 -8.65 10.22
C VAL A 272 -12.72 -9.77 9.73
N GLU A 273 -11.68 -10.17 10.48
CA GLU A 273 -10.78 -11.28 10.13
C GLU A 273 -11.57 -12.56 9.79
N LYS A 274 -12.53 -12.97 10.64
CA LYS A 274 -13.39 -14.14 10.37
C LYS A 274 -14.21 -14.03 9.08
N ARG A 275 -14.56 -12.81 8.66
CA ARG A 275 -15.29 -12.56 7.40
C ARG A 275 -14.34 -12.49 6.21
N MET A 276 -13.07 -12.17 6.41
CA MET A 276 -12.06 -12.23 5.34
C MET A 276 -11.83 -13.66 4.88
N GLU A 277 -11.80 -14.62 5.80
CA GLU A 277 -11.69 -16.05 5.47
C GLU A 277 -12.81 -16.51 4.54
N ASN A 278 -14.06 -16.13 4.83
CA ASN A 278 -15.21 -16.40 3.94
C ASN A 278 -15.04 -15.77 2.54
N ALA A 279 -14.46 -14.57 2.46
CA ALA A 279 -14.19 -13.91 1.18
C ALA A 279 -13.04 -14.58 0.41
N MET A 280 -12.08 -15.19 1.12
CA MET A 280 -11.03 -15.99 0.50
C MET A 280 -11.59 -17.30 -0.07
N TYR A 281 -12.48 -17.98 0.66
CA TYR A 281 -13.20 -19.15 0.15
C TYR A 281 -13.97 -18.83 -1.13
N PHE A 282 -14.66 -17.68 -1.17
CA PHE A 282 -15.33 -17.20 -2.39
C PHE A 282 -14.37 -17.06 -3.58
N ILE A 283 -13.18 -16.49 -3.38
CA ILE A 283 -12.16 -16.37 -4.45
C ILE A 283 -11.66 -17.74 -4.90
N LEU A 284 -11.41 -18.65 -3.96
CA LEU A 284 -10.97 -20.00 -4.25
C LEU A 284 -11.98 -20.77 -5.09
N ASP A 285 -13.26 -20.66 -4.76
CA ASP A 285 -14.36 -21.26 -5.52
C ASP A 285 -14.44 -20.66 -6.93
N GLU A 286 -14.32 -19.34 -7.06
CA GLU A 286 -14.32 -18.65 -8.36
C GLU A 286 -13.15 -19.04 -9.27
N ILE A 287 -11.99 -19.35 -8.70
CA ILE A 287 -10.80 -19.78 -9.44
C ILE A 287 -10.89 -21.28 -9.78
N SER A 288 -11.28 -22.11 -8.82
CA SER A 288 -11.26 -23.57 -8.95
C SER A 288 -12.40 -24.13 -9.79
N SER A 289 -13.51 -23.39 -9.89
CA SER A 289 -14.63 -23.75 -10.78
C SER A 289 -14.30 -23.58 -12.27
N ARG A 290 -13.09 -23.14 -12.63
CA ARG A 290 -12.68 -22.81 -14.00
C ARG A 290 -11.42 -23.55 -14.40
N GLU A 291 -11.39 -24.02 -15.65
CA GLU A 291 -10.19 -24.64 -16.24
C GLU A 291 -9.07 -23.62 -16.51
N ASP A 292 -9.46 -22.38 -16.79
CA ASP A 292 -8.59 -21.30 -17.24
C ASP A 292 -8.89 -19.95 -16.54
N ILE A 293 -7.83 -19.16 -16.34
CA ILE A 293 -7.95 -17.82 -15.73
C ILE A 293 -7.12 -16.76 -16.48
N PRO A 294 -7.53 -15.48 -16.43
CA PRO A 294 -6.87 -14.39 -17.13
C PRO A 294 -5.48 -14.03 -16.57
N TYR A 295 -5.20 -14.35 -15.30
CA TYR A 295 -3.94 -14.07 -14.63
C TYR A 295 -3.79 -14.89 -13.35
N TYR A 296 -2.57 -15.03 -12.86
CA TYR A 296 -2.27 -15.72 -11.60
C TYR A 296 -2.61 -14.85 -10.38
N GLN A 297 -3.71 -15.19 -9.70
CA GLN A 297 -4.21 -14.47 -8.53
C GLN A 297 -3.46 -14.88 -7.26
N ASP A 298 -3.02 -13.89 -6.47
CA ASP A 298 -2.52 -14.06 -5.10
C ASP A 298 -3.70 -14.18 -4.13
N ILE A 299 -4.10 -15.40 -3.81
CA ILE A 299 -5.33 -15.68 -3.07
C ILE A 299 -5.17 -15.35 -1.58
N GLY A 300 -4.05 -15.75 -0.97
CA GLY A 300 -3.84 -15.58 0.47
C GLY A 300 -3.63 -14.15 0.95
N SER A 301 -3.46 -13.17 0.03
CA SER A 301 -3.28 -11.76 0.43
C SER A 301 -4.17 -10.75 -0.29
N VAL A 302 -4.94 -11.13 -1.32
CA VAL A 302 -5.79 -10.18 -2.05
C VAL A 302 -6.86 -9.54 -1.18
N ILE A 303 -7.63 -10.33 -0.42
CA ILE A 303 -8.70 -9.80 0.44
C ILE A 303 -8.17 -8.76 1.45
N PRO A 304 -7.16 -9.07 2.28
CA PRO A 304 -6.68 -8.10 3.26
C PRO A 304 -6.08 -6.86 2.59
N LYS A 305 -5.36 -7.00 1.46
CA LYS A 305 -4.77 -5.86 0.74
C LYS A 305 -5.81 -4.97 0.07
N LEU A 306 -6.83 -5.54 -0.57
CA LEU A 306 -7.89 -4.75 -1.19
C LEU A 306 -8.76 -4.06 -0.12
N ALA A 307 -9.15 -4.76 0.94
CA ALA A 307 -9.95 -4.17 2.01
C ALA A 307 -9.21 -3.03 2.75
N THR A 308 -7.91 -3.20 3.02
CA THR A 308 -7.10 -2.15 3.68
C THR A 308 -6.77 -0.98 2.75
N SER A 309 -6.46 -1.23 1.47
CA SER A 309 -6.26 -0.14 0.49
C SER A 309 -7.55 0.64 0.24
N PHE A 310 -8.71 -0.02 0.19
CA PHE A 310 -10.01 0.65 0.09
C PHE A 310 -10.34 1.47 1.34
N ALA A 311 -10.09 0.93 2.53
CA ALA A 311 -10.24 1.68 3.78
C ALA A 311 -9.30 2.90 3.83
N ARG A 312 -8.06 2.74 3.35
CA ARG A 312 -7.06 3.81 3.26
C ARG A 312 -7.45 4.91 2.26
N LEU A 313 -7.98 4.54 1.09
CA LEU A 313 -8.52 5.48 0.10
C LEU A 313 -9.58 6.41 0.71
N ASN A 314 -10.33 5.90 1.70
CA ASN A 314 -11.36 6.63 2.43
C ASN A 314 -10.87 7.18 3.80
N PHE A 315 -9.56 7.20 4.05
CA PHE A 315 -8.93 7.69 5.29
C PHE A 315 -9.46 7.03 6.59
N LYS A 316 -9.87 5.77 6.51
CA LYS A 316 -10.31 5.00 7.69
C LYS A 316 -9.10 4.48 8.46
N SER A 317 -9.22 4.41 9.78
CA SER A 317 -8.18 3.84 10.65
C SER A 317 -8.33 2.34 10.85
N TRP A 318 -9.43 1.74 10.39
CA TRP A 318 -9.67 0.31 10.44
C TRP A 318 -10.58 -0.11 9.29
N VAL A 319 -10.49 -1.38 8.91
CA VAL A 319 -11.37 -2.00 7.92
C VAL A 319 -12.75 -2.25 8.52
N THR A 320 -13.81 -1.87 7.80
CA THR A 320 -15.20 -2.21 8.16
C THR A 320 -15.70 -3.38 7.32
N LEU A 321 -16.81 -4.01 7.73
CA LEU A 321 -17.47 -5.06 6.93
C LEU A 321 -17.93 -4.54 5.56
N ASN A 322 -18.30 -3.26 5.47
CA ASN A 322 -18.66 -2.66 4.19
C ASN A 322 -17.43 -2.53 3.28
N ASP A 323 -16.27 -2.12 3.82
CA ASP A 323 -15.03 -2.05 3.04
C ASP A 323 -14.64 -3.42 2.49
N LEU A 324 -14.75 -4.46 3.32
CA LEU A 324 -14.53 -5.85 2.90
C LEU A 324 -15.51 -6.27 1.79
N LYS A 325 -16.81 -6.04 1.98
CA LYS A 325 -17.83 -6.39 0.99
C LYS A 325 -17.62 -5.65 -0.34
N THR A 326 -17.40 -4.34 -0.28
CA THR A 326 -17.20 -3.51 -1.48
C THR A 326 -15.92 -3.89 -2.22
N SER A 327 -14.79 -4.07 -1.52
CA SER A 327 -13.53 -4.46 -2.16
C SER A 327 -13.58 -5.87 -2.76
N THR A 328 -14.29 -6.81 -2.12
CA THR A 328 -14.50 -8.16 -2.66
C THR A 328 -15.41 -8.15 -3.90
N GLY A 329 -16.51 -7.39 -3.85
CA GLY A 329 -17.40 -7.22 -5.01
C GLY A 329 -16.67 -6.59 -6.19
N LEU A 330 -15.92 -5.51 -5.92
CA LEU A 330 -15.08 -4.85 -6.91
C LEU A 330 -14.10 -5.82 -7.57
N TRP A 331 -13.41 -6.66 -6.79
CA TRP A 331 -12.52 -7.70 -7.33
C TRP A 331 -13.28 -8.66 -8.26
N SER A 332 -14.47 -9.12 -7.87
CA SER A 332 -15.30 -10.01 -8.67
C SER A 332 -15.66 -9.37 -10.01
N ASP A 333 -16.14 -8.12 -9.98
CA ASP A 333 -16.58 -7.38 -11.16
C ASP A 333 -15.41 -7.18 -12.14
N VAL A 334 -14.22 -6.81 -11.64
CA VAL A 334 -13.05 -6.65 -12.51
C VAL A 334 -12.44 -7.97 -12.98
N MET A 335 -12.56 -9.04 -12.20
CA MET A 335 -12.16 -10.38 -12.61
C MET A 335 -13.02 -10.84 -13.79
N ASP A 336 -14.33 -10.68 -13.71
CA ASP A 336 -15.27 -10.99 -14.79
C ASP A 336 -15.04 -10.12 -16.02
N GLY A 337 -14.83 -8.81 -15.83
CA GLY A 337 -14.43 -7.91 -16.91
C GLY A 337 -13.13 -8.38 -17.59
N SER A 338 -12.14 -8.79 -16.80
CA SER A 338 -10.83 -9.23 -17.31
C SER A 338 -10.89 -10.54 -18.09
N ARG A 339 -11.79 -11.46 -17.75
CA ARG A 339 -12.02 -12.72 -18.50
C ARG A 339 -12.36 -12.46 -19.98
N HIS A 340 -13.11 -11.40 -20.26
CA HIS A 340 -13.48 -11.00 -21.63
C HIS A 340 -12.35 -10.27 -22.37
N ASN A 341 -11.29 -9.88 -21.66
CA ASN A 341 -10.25 -8.96 -22.14
C ASN A 341 -8.89 -9.63 -22.34
N VAL A 342 -8.77 -10.93 -22.04
CA VAL A 342 -7.58 -11.73 -22.32
C VAL A 342 -7.84 -12.56 -23.58
N SER A 343 -6.95 -12.44 -24.57
CA SER A 343 -6.96 -13.32 -25.73
C SER A 343 -6.94 -14.79 -25.27
N GLU A 344 -7.75 -15.67 -25.87
CA GLU A 344 -7.79 -17.09 -25.52
C GLU A 344 -6.39 -17.75 -25.46
N LEU A 345 -5.45 -17.27 -26.29
CA LEU A 345 -4.06 -17.74 -26.35
C LEU A 345 -3.21 -17.40 -25.11
N LYS A 346 -3.70 -16.55 -24.22
CA LYS A 346 -2.99 -16.10 -23.00
C LYS A 346 -3.63 -16.62 -21.72
N LYS A 347 -4.76 -17.32 -21.82
CA LYS A 347 -5.37 -17.92 -20.65
C LYS A 347 -4.46 -19.04 -20.12
N MET A 348 -4.31 -19.06 -18.81
CA MET A 348 -3.42 -20.00 -18.15
C MET A 348 -4.23 -21.10 -17.47
N SER A 349 -3.75 -22.34 -17.57
CA SER A 349 -4.38 -23.46 -16.88
C SER A 349 -4.30 -23.25 -15.36
N THR A 350 -5.46 -23.27 -14.70
CA THR A 350 -5.57 -23.17 -13.25
C THR A 350 -4.70 -24.24 -12.57
N ASN A 351 -4.77 -25.49 -13.04
CA ASN A 351 -3.99 -26.60 -12.50
C ASN A 351 -2.48 -26.36 -12.58
N SER A 352 -1.99 -25.75 -13.67
CA SER A 352 -0.57 -25.46 -13.82
C SER A 352 -0.11 -24.32 -12.92
N LEU A 353 -0.93 -23.27 -12.75
CA LEU A 353 -0.58 -22.09 -11.96
C LEU A 353 -0.58 -22.36 -10.45
N TYR A 354 -1.53 -23.17 -9.99
CA TYR A 354 -1.73 -23.46 -8.56
C TYR A 354 -1.09 -24.77 -8.10
N ARG A 355 -0.35 -25.45 -8.97
CA ARG A 355 0.46 -26.61 -8.57
C ARG A 355 1.48 -26.22 -7.51
N LEU A 356 1.52 -26.96 -6.41
CA LEU A 356 2.51 -26.79 -5.38
C LEU A 356 3.84 -27.45 -5.78
N PRO A 357 4.99 -26.80 -5.53
CA PRO A 357 6.28 -27.49 -5.53
C PRO A 357 6.38 -28.43 -4.34
N SER A 358 7.23 -29.46 -4.44
CA SER A 358 7.38 -30.51 -3.42
C SER A 358 7.64 -29.94 -2.02
N GLU A 359 8.47 -28.91 -1.90
CA GLU A 359 8.78 -28.27 -0.61
C GLU A 359 7.55 -27.61 0.01
N ALA A 360 6.67 -27.02 -0.80
CA ALA A 360 5.42 -26.44 -0.32
C ALA A 360 4.43 -27.53 0.10
N GLU A 361 4.37 -28.66 -0.61
CA GLU A 361 3.55 -29.82 -0.20
C GLU A 361 4.02 -30.39 1.16
N VAL A 362 5.33 -30.51 1.37
CA VAL A 362 5.89 -30.92 2.67
C VAL A 362 5.49 -29.94 3.75
N LEU A 363 5.68 -28.64 3.52
CA LEU A 363 5.35 -27.62 4.51
C LEU A 363 3.85 -27.58 4.83
N LEU A 364 2.97 -27.76 3.84
CA LEU A 364 1.53 -27.79 4.06
C LEU A 364 1.12 -28.96 4.95
N LYS A 365 1.71 -30.13 4.71
CA LYS A 365 1.48 -31.31 5.55
C LYS A 365 1.94 -31.05 6.99
N GLU A 366 3.14 -30.50 7.18
CA GLU A 366 3.67 -30.17 8.51
C GLU A 366 2.80 -29.12 9.24
N ILE A 367 2.31 -28.09 8.54
CA ILE A 367 1.38 -27.10 9.10
C ILE A 367 0.06 -27.77 9.51
N THR A 368 -0.47 -28.66 8.68
CA THR A 368 -1.74 -29.37 8.97
C THR A 368 -1.58 -30.28 10.19
N GLU A 369 -0.47 -31.02 10.30
CA GLU A 369 -0.17 -31.87 11.46
C GLU A 369 -0.06 -31.07 12.77
N LEU A 370 0.49 -29.84 12.72
CA LEU A 370 0.53 -28.94 13.87
C LEU A 370 -0.87 -28.46 14.26
N ASP A 371 -1.70 -28.09 13.28
CA ASP A 371 -3.06 -27.64 13.50
C ASP A 371 -3.94 -28.75 14.11
N ASP A 372 -3.86 -29.97 13.54
CA ASP A 372 -4.55 -31.16 14.04
C ASP A 372 -4.14 -31.53 15.49
N ALA A 373 -2.88 -31.25 15.85
CA ALA A 373 -2.37 -31.43 17.21
C ALA A 373 -2.81 -30.30 18.17
N GLY A 374 -3.54 -29.29 17.70
CA GLY A 374 -3.97 -28.12 18.48
C GLY A 374 -2.81 -27.18 18.82
N ILE A 375 -1.69 -27.26 18.09
CA ILE A 375 -0.53 -26.39 18.30
C ILE A 375 -0.80 -25.05 17.60
N PRO A 376 -0.64 -23.90 18.28
CA PRO A 376 -0.85 -22.60 17.66
C PRO A 376 0.04 -22.39 16.42
N LEU A 377 -0.59 -22.08 15.28
CA LEU A 377 0.09 -21.77 14.02
C LEU A 377 0.71 -20.37 14.05
N LEU A 378 1.86 -20.24 14.71
CA LEU A 378 2.71 -19.05 14.66
C LEU A 378 3.90 -19.30 13.73
N LEU A 379 4.36 -18.29 12.99
CA LEU A 379 5.51 -18.43 12.08
C LEU A 379 6.74 -19.03 12.79
N SER A 380 7.05 -18.53 13.98
CA SER A 380 8.14 -19.02 14.82
C SER A 380 7.99 -20.51 15.19
N THR A 381 6.74 -20.95 15.43
CA THR A 381 6.41 -22.35 15.74
C THR A 381 6.56 -23.23 14.50
N VAL A 382 5.96 -22.83 13.37
CA VAL A 382 6.06 -23.58 12.11
C VAL A 382 7.53 -23.69 11.66
N ARG A 383 8.30 -22.59 11.74
CA ARG A 383 9.72 -22.58 11.39
C ARG A 383 10.57 -23.49 12.27
N SER A 384 10.20 -23.66 13.55
CA SER A 384 10.95 -24.53 14.47
C SER A 384 10.63 -26.03 14.30
N ASN A 385 9.53 -26.36 13.64
CA ASN A 385 9.04 -27.74 13.49
C ASN A 385 9.16 -28.27 12.05
N THR A 386 9.48 -27.41 11.08
CA THR A 386 9.65 -27.82 9.68
C THR A 386 11.00 -28.50 9.44
N LYS A 387 11.02 -29.41 8.47
CA LYS A 387 12.26 -30.04 7.97
C LYS A 387 12.95 -29.22 6.87
N LEU A 388 12.32 -28.13 6.40
CA LEU A 388 12.87 -27.27 5.36
C LEU A 388 13.99 -26.37 5.90
N PHE A 389 15.01 -26.11 5.07
CA PHE A 389 16.02 -25.08 5.35
C PHE A 389 15.42 -23.68 5.17
N ASP A 390 16.00 -22.67 5.83
CA ASP A 390 15.46 -21.29 5.86
C ASP A 390 15.09 -20.73 4.48
N PHE A 391 15.96 -20.85 3.48
CA PHE A 391 15.68 -20.32 2.14
C PHE A 391 14.54 -21.05 1.44
N THR A 392 14.49 -22.38 1.56
CA THR A 392 13.40 -23.19 1.00
C THR A 392 12.08 -22.97 1.74
N PHE A 393 12.15 -22.72 3.04
CA PHE A 393 11.00 -22.43 3.89
C PHE A 393 10.29 -21.15 3.44
N ASP A 394 11.02 -20.04 3.28
CA ASP A 394 10.41 -18.76 2.89
C ASP A 394 9.74 -18.84 1.51
N ASN A 395 10.34 -19.56 0.56
CA ASN A 395 9.74 -19.76 -0.77
C ASN A 395 8.52 -20.69 -0.74
N ALA A 396 8.59 -21.79 0.02
CA ALA A 396 7.47 -22.71 0.22
C ALA A 396 6.27 -21.99 0.88
N LEU A 397 6.54 -21.23 1.95
CA LEU A 397 5.53 -20.43 2.66
C LEU A 397 4.89 -19.39 1.73
N ARG A 398 5.70 -18.69 0.93
CA ARG A 398 5.21 -17.77 -0.10
C ARG A 398 4.27 -18.49 -1.08
N LYS A 399 4.62 -19.68 -1.55
CA LYS A 399 3.78 -20.45 -2.49
C LYS A 399 2.48 -20.93 -1.88
N LEU A 400 2.50 -21.44 -0.64
CA LEU A 400 1.27 -21.80 0.07
C LEU A 400 0.33 -20.61 0.20
N LYS A 401 0.87 -19.44 0.56
CA LYS A 401 0.09 -18.22 0.69
C LYS A 401 -0.49 -17.77 -0.65
N VAL A 402 0.33 -17.66 -1.71
CA VAL A 402 -0.17 -17.20 -3.02
C VAL A 402 -1.27 -18.13 -3.54
N ASN A 403 -1.12 -19.44 -3.35
CA ASN A 403 -2.09 -20.42 -3.81
C ASN A 403 -3.31 -20.57 -2.88
N GLY A 404 -3.38 -19.79 -1.79
CA GLY A 404 -4.56 -19.72 -0.94
C GLY A 404 -4.69 -20.85 0.08
N PHE A 405 -3.62 -21.62 0.34
CA PHE A 405 -3.62 -22.62 1.42
C PHE A 405 -3.44 -22.00 2.80
N ILE A 406 -2.78 -20.83 2.86
CA ILE A 406 -2.59 -20.07 4.10
C ILE A 406 -2.79 -18.57 3.88
N TYR A 407 -3.02 -17.84 4.98
CA TYR A 407 -3.00 -16.37 5.04
C TYR A 407 -2.44 -15.86 6.36
N PHE A 408 -2.19 -14.55 6.44
CA PHE A 408 -1.64 -13.91 7.63
C PHE A 408 -2.65 -12.91 8.23
N PRO A 409 -3.48 -13.32 9.21
CA PRO A 409 -4.49 -12.44 9.80
C PRO A 409 -3.88 -11.26 10.56
N SER A 410 -2.95 -11.54 11.48
CA SER A 410 -2.27 -10.51 12.28
C SER A 410 -1.03 -11.05 12.99
N GLY A 411 -0.02 -10.19 13.17
CA GLY A 411 1.23 -10.55 13.86
C GLY A 411 1.97 -11.71 13.19
N GLU A 412 2.37 -12.71 13.97
CA GLU A 412 3.02 -13.94 13.48
C GLU A 412 2.03 -15.07 13.14
N LYS A 413 0.72 -14.84 13.28
CA LYS A 413 -0.28 -15.91 13.10
C LYS A 413 -0.38 -16.32 11.63
N ILE A 414 -0.55 -17.61 11.43
CA ILE A 414 -0.85 -18.23 10.13
C ILE A 414 -2.27 -18.79 10.24
N GLY A 415 -3.16 -18.34 9.36
CA GLY A 415 -4.46 -18.96 9.16
C GLY A 415 -4.35 -20.04 8.09
N LEU A 416 -4.91 -21.21 8.36
CA LEU A 416 -5.02 -22.31 7.40
C LEU A 416 -6.36 -22.19 6.66
N VAL A 417 -6.36 -22.49 5.36
CA VAL A 417 -7.59 -22.56 4.57
C VAL A 417 -7.85 -24.03 4.27
N HIS A 418 -8.82 -24.61 4.96
CA HIS A 418 -9.18 -26.02 4.77
C HIS A 418 -9.92 -26.19 3.46
N TYR A 419 -9.43 -27.10 2.62
CA TYR A 419 -10.02 -27.47 1.34
C TYR A 419 -10.82 -28.76 1.43
#